data_AF-A0A845BM24-F1
#
_entry.id   AF-A0A845BM24-F1
#
_cell.length_a   1.000
_cell.length_b   1.000
_cell.length_c   1.000
_cell.angle_alpha   90.00
_cell.angle_beta   90.00
_cell.angle_gamma   90.00
#
_symmetry.space_group_name_H-M   'P 1'
#
loop_
_entity.id
_entity.type
_entity.pdbx_description
1 polymer ?
#
loop_
_entity_poly.entity_id
_entity_poly.type
_entity_poly.pdbx_seq_one_letter_code
_entity_poly.pdbx_strand_id
1 'polypeptide(L)'
;MKPHPRNARIKGDPFVPNRFIFGDAVDDKGLEPYEYIVHTEAPAFICRLVGNDNMPFAGREAEGFASAVLYDEAENITHYVCNSGLRMFDFNFMEEPPTAAALQRICDEAMALYERLNKAYAEREANPMQREMRVIPTEPLPPAERQAAIVGLMDKAREALAEPMARMQLTAAVQQVLMGGDQAVFTEAQLGLLAEAPVRELLVETARGAIARPEVVRPDGSFASFELWALPLAFSRAKGGVWWHYPLMERVEVALADALEVPEKSILWVSPTIFTLDMLNERACQSLVHLAPIMDAGCDFAPADPEASRATFEAADQTPDAQLVLAWIPFLAERGVLGHEQVRKLSRKALDAAMPLVQQAISREMEYGEAELFAPLPIWDALEAGVRAWNRKRLGLTVAIAASSLASLRELEAVAEYQPELQGYDVALRRSQSKEIIARTPWLVVPDVASDRQACWQDLVDCMQEAGIALSEQQTRWH
;
A
#
# COMPACT_ATOMS: atom_id res chain seq x y z
N MET A 1 -23.18 -2.88 30.68
CA MET A 1 -22.05 -3.00 31.64
C MET A 1 -22.37 -2.23 32.92
N LYS A 2 -21.89 -2.65 34.09
CA LYS A 2 -22.14 -1.94 35.36
C LYS A 2 -20.89 -1.16 35.79
N PRO A 3 -21.02 0.10 36.26
CA PRO A 3 -19.89 0.87 36.76
C PRO A 3 -19.33 0.24 38.04
N HIS A 4 -18.00 0.27 38.21
CA HIS A 4 -17.36 -0.12 39.46
C HIS A 4 -17.78 0.84 40.59
N PRO A 5 -18.10 0.34 41.80
CA PRO A 5 -18.38 1.19 42.95
C PRO A 5 -17.17 2.08 43.27
N ARG A 6 -17.44 3.34 43.64
CA ARG A 6 -16.43 4.39 43.92
C ARG A 6 -15.29 3.97 44.87
N ASN A 7 -15.56 2.99 45.74
CA ASN A 7 -14.64 2.51 46.78
C ASN A 7 -14.27 1.03 46.61
N ALA A 8 -14.62 0.40 45.49
CA ALA A 8 -14.27 -0.99 45.24
C ALA A 8 -12.80 -1.09 44.79
N ARG A 9 -12.04 -2.01 45.39
CA ARG A 9 -10.76 -2.43 44.81
C ARG A 9 -11.04 -3.03 43.43
N ILE A 10 -10.35 -2.54 42.41
CA ILE A 10 -10.41 -3.08 41.05
C ILE A 10 -9.90 -4.52 41.12
N LYS A 11 -10.66 -5.47 40.56
CA LYS A 11 -10.20 -6.86 40.43
C LYS A 11 -9.33 -6.96 39.19
N GLY A 12 -8.06 -7.24 39.40
CA GLY A 12 -7.04 -7.53 38.40
C GLY A 12 -5.76 -7.84 39.16
N ASP A 13 -5.02 -8.85 38.72
CA ASP A 13 -3.69 -9.07 39.27
C ASP A 13 -2.84 -7.83 38.97
N PRO A 14 -2.01 -7.35 39.90
CA PRO A 14 -0.99 -6.38 39.55
C PRO A 14 -0.09 -7.06 38.52
N PHE A 15 -0.25 -6.72 37.26
CA PHE A 15 0.83 -6.85 36.30
C PHE A 15 1.92 -5.92 36.82
N VAL A 16 2.79 -6.45 37.68
CA VAL A 16 4.00 -5.73 38.07
C VAL A 16 4.76 -5.57 36.75
N PRO A 17 5.02 -4.35 36.27
CA PRO A 17 5.89 -4.18 35.11
C PRO A 17 7.17 -4.96 35.37
N ASN A 18 7.71 -5.58 34.32
CA ASN A 18 8.92 -6.38 34.40
C ASN A 18 9.98 -5.63 35.23
N ARG A 19 10.72 -6.35 36.08
CA ARG A 19 11.69 -5.78 37.04
C ARG A 19 12.72 -4.83 36.40
N PHE A 20 12.92 -4.97 35.09
CA PHE A 20 13.72 -4.08 34.25
C PHE A 20 12.85 -3.42 33.17
N ILE A 21 12.99 -2.10 33.03
CA ILE A 21 12.39 -1.32 31.95
C ILE A 21 13.53 -0.71 31.15
N PHE A 22 13.55 -0.97 29.85
CA PHE A 22 14.48 -0.36 28.89
C PHE A 22 13.75 0.76 28.17
N GLY A 23 14.38 1.91 28.01
CA GLY A 23 13.75 3.06 27.39
C GLY A 23 14.73 3.98 26.70
N ASP A 24 14.23 4.61 25.65
CA ASP A 24 14.92 5.66 24.91
C ASP A 24 14.49 7.05 25.40
N ALA A 25 15.38 8.03 25.25
CA ALA A 25 15.06 9.43 25.49
C ALA A 25 15.21 10.24 24.21
N VAL A 26 14.26 11.16 23.98
CA VAL A 26 14.29 12.12 22.88
C VAL A 26 14.39 13.52 23.46
N ASP A 27 15.34 14.31 22.98
CA ASP A 27 15.50 15.72 23.30
C ASP A 27 15.29 16.61 22.05
N ASP A 28 15.48 17.92 22.20
CA ASP A 28 15.34 18.90 21.10
C ASP A 28 16.31 18.66 19.92
N LYS A 29 17.31 17.79 20.09
CA LYS A 29 18.30 17.40 19.07
C LYS A 29 18.06 15.99 18.53
N GLY A 30 17.04 15.27 19.00
CA GLY A 30 16.66 13.95 18.54
C GLY A 30 16.85 12.86 19.58
N LEU A 31 17.00 11.62 19.12
CA LEU A 31 17.24 10.46 19.97
C LEU A 31 18.60 10.59 20.67
N GLU A 32 18.63 10.45 22.00
CA GLU A 32 19.88 10.43 22.74
C GLU A 32 20.75 9.22 22.34
N PRO A 33 22.09 9.33 22.40
CA PRO A 33 23.00 8.24 22.05
C PRO A 33 23.07 7.13 23.12
N TYR A 34 22.22 7.20 24.14
CA TYR A 34 22.18 6.29 25.28
C TYR A 34 20.75 5.80 25.50
N GLU A 35 20.64 4.54 25.87
CA GLU A 35 19.40 3.98 26.41
C GLU A 35 19.40 4.12 27.94
N TYR A 36 18.24 3.93 28.55
CA TYR A 36 18.04 4.00 29.99
C TYR A 36 17.50 2.67 30.51
N ILE A 37 18.02 2.22 31.65
CA ILE A 37 17.51 1.06 32.37
C ILE A 37 16.94 1.54 33.69
N VAL A 38 15.70 1.17 33.97
CA VAL A 38 15.07 1.32 35.28
C VAL A 38 14.94 -0.06 35.90
N HIS A 39 15.58 -0.24 37.05
CA HIS A 39 15.40 -1.40 37.92
C HIS A 39 14.42 -1.05 39.04
N THR A 40 13.27 -1.72 39.06
CA THR A 40 12.12 -1.32 39.90
C THR A 40 12.05 -2.04 41.25
N GLU A 41 12.91 -3.04 41.48
CA GLU A 41 13.03 -3.76 42.75
C GLU A 41 14.20 -3.25 43.59
N ALA A 42 14.20 -3.54 44.89
CA ALA A 42 15.31 -3.18 45.78
C ALA A 42 16.62 -3.89 45.36
N PRO A 43 17.73 -3.17 45.15
CA PRO A 43 17.88 -1.72 45.19
C PRO A 43 17.34 -1.05 43.92
N ALA A 44 16.37 -0.14 44.06
CA ALA A 44 15.78 0.52 42.90
C ALA A 44 16.74 1.56 42.35
N PHE A 45 16.96 1.55 41.02
CA PHE A 45 17.86 2.51 40.38
C PHE A 45 17.48 2.83 38.95
N ILE A 46 18.03 3.93 38.46
CA ILE A 46 18.06 4.29 37.04
C ILE A 46 19.52 4.41 36.61
N CYS A 47 19.89 3.86 35.47
CA CYS A 47 21.21 4.04 34.88
C CYS A 47 21.13 4.20 33.36
N ARG A 48 22.21 4.67 32.76
CA ARG A 48 22.39 4.72 31.30
C ARG A 48 22.99 3.42 30.79
N LEU A 49 22.61 3.03 29.58
CA LEU A 49 23.12 1.90 28.83
C LEU A 49 23.68 2.40 27.48
N VAL A 50 24.85 1.90 27.11
CA VAL A 50 25.47 2.18 25.80
C VAL A 50 26.07 0.91 25.21
N GLY A 51 25.95 0.77 23.89
CA GLY A 51 26.60 -0.30 23.11
C GLY A 51 27.94 0.14 22.49
N ASN A 52 28.61 -0.83 21.85
CA ASN A 52 29.93 -0.66 21.22
C ASN A 52 31.02 -0.13 22.18
N ASP A 53 30.89 -0.43 23.47
CA ASP A 53 31.85 0.00 24.49
C ASP A 53 33.04 -0.95 24.58
N ASN A 54 34.26 -0.38 24.68
CA ASN A 54 35.53 -1.11 24.73
C ASN A 54 36.30 -0.89 26.04
N MET A 55 35.63 -0.57 27.13
CA MET A 55 36.28 -0.37 28.43
C MET A 55 36.99 -1.67 28.89
N PRO A 56 38.28 -1.59 29.27
CA PRO A 56 39.06 -2.77 29.62
C PRO A 56 38.68 -3.35 30.99
N PHE A 57 38.54 -4.68 31.07
CA PHE A 57 38.37 -5.43 32.31
C PHE A 57 38.92 -6.86 32.18
N ALA A 58 39.18 -7.54 33.30
CA ALA A 58 39.89 -8.83 33.31
C ALA A 58 39.18 -9.97 32.56
N GLY A 59 37.88 -9.86 32.27
CA GLY A 59 37.09 -10.85 31.54
C GLY A 59 36.78 -10.46 30.09
N ARG A 60 37.36 -9.38 29.55
CA ARG A 60 36.98 -8.85 28.24
C ARG A 60 37.15 -9.85 27.09
N GLU A 61 38.25 -10.60 27.11
CA GLU A 61 38.62 -11.58 26.08
C GLU A 61 38.18 -13.01 26.45
N ALA A 62 37.27 -13.18 27.42
CA ALA A 62 36.78 -14.49 27.80
C ALA A 62 35.87 -15.10 26.72
N GLU A 63 36.00 -16.42 26.48
CA GLU A 63 35.15 -17.16 25.52
C GLU A 63 33.66 -17.25 25.95
N GLY A 64 33.37 -17.12 27.25
CA GLY A 64 32.02 -17.10 27.81
C GLY A 64 31.62 -15.71 28.31
N PHE A 65 30.33 -15.52 28.63
CA PHE A 65 29.85 -14.25 29.20
C PHE A 65 30.64 -13.88 30.45
N ALA A 66 31.19 -12.67 30.46
CA ALA A 66 31.95 -12.12 31.56
C ALA A 66 31.62 -10.65 31.75
N SER A 67 31.56 -10.21 33.00
CA SER A 67 31.26 -8.85 33.39
C SER A 67 32.12 -8.38 34.56
N ALA A 68 32.13 -7.08 34.81
CA ALA A 68 32.74 -6.47 35.97
C ALA A 68 32.01 -5.19 36.36
N VAL A 69 32.02 -4.88 37.66
CA VAL A 69 31.71 -3.53 38.16
C VAL A 69 33.03 -2.83 38.47
N LEU A 70 33.26 -1.71 37.80
CA LEU A 70 34.46 -0.89 37.91
C LEU A 70 34.10 0.45 38.57
N TYR A 71 35.07 1.03 39.26
CA TYR A 71 34.93 2.37 39.83
C TYR A 71 35.96 3.29 39.19
N ASP A 72 35.49 4.33 38.53
CA ASP A 72 36.34 5.40 38.02
C ASP A 72 36.54 6.44 39.12
N GLU A 73 37.74 6.47 39.70
CA GLU A 73 38.10 7.44 40.75
C GLU A 73 38.19 8.88 40.22
N ALA A 74 38.49 9.08 38.93
CA ALA A 74 38.67 10.42 38.35
C ALA A 74 37.31 11.10 38.13
N GLU A 75 36.34 10.34 37.63
CA GLU A 75 34.98 10.83 37.37
C GLU A 75 34.02 10.59 38.54
N ASN A 76 34.44 9.78 39.54
CA ASN A 76 33.63 9.37 40.68
C ASN A 76 32.34 8.64 40.24
N ILE A 77 32.47 7.76 39.24
CA ILE A 77 31.36 7.04 38.61
C ILE A 77 31.60 5.52 38.69
N THR A 78 30.54 4.78 38.99
CA THR A 78 30.52 3.32 38.89
C THR A 78 30.10 2.90 37.49
N HIS A 79 30.87 1.99 36.89
CA HIS A 79 30.57 1.36 35.61
C HIS A 79 30.28 -0.12 35.80
N TYR A 80 29.27 -0.62 35.11
CA TYR A 80 29.16 -2.04 34.81
C TYR A 80 29.57 -2.25 33.35
N VAL A 81 30.40 -3.25 33.09
CA VAL A 81 30.88 -3.60 31.75
C VAL A 81 30.75 -5.10 31.52
N CYS A 82 30.49 -5.51 30.29
CA CYS A 82 30.52 -6.92 29.88
C CYS A 82 31.23 -7.12 28.53
N ASN A 83 31.58 -8.36 28.21
CA ASN A 83 32.30 -8.70 26.97
C ASN A 83 31.41 -8.71 25.71
N SER A 84 30.10 -8.48 25.82
CA SER A 84 29.24 -8.20 24.65
C SER A 84 29.30 -6.75 24.17
N GLY A 85 30.17 -5.91 24.76
CA GLY A 85 30.36 -4.53 24.33
C GLY A 85 29.29 -3.56 24.85
N LEU A 86 28.61 -3.92 25.94
CA LEU A 86 27.64 -3.07 26.63
C LEU A 86 28.23 -2.51 27.92
N ARG A 87 27.90 -1.26 28.23
CA ARG A 87 28.28 -0.58 29.47
C ARG A 87 27.08 0.10 30.11
N MET A 88 26.93 -0.06 31.42
CA MET A 88 26.00 0.73 32.23
C MET A 88 26.74 1.69 33.14
N PHE A 89 26.22 2.90 33.30
CA PHE A 89 26.86 3.96 34.09
C PHE A 89 25.83 4.99 34.56
N ASP A 90 26.26 5.97 35.38
CA ASP A 90 25.38 6.97 36.00
C ASP A 90 24.25 6.35 36.83
N PHE A 91 24.59 5.37 37.69
CA PHE A 91 23.64 4.72 38.58
C PHE A 91 23.10 5.72 39.61
N ASN A 92 21.79 5.98 39.54
CA ASN A 92 21.03 6.77 40.50
C ASN A 92 20.18 5.83 41.35
N PHE A 93 20.65 5.52 42.57
CA PHE A 93 19.95 4.67 43.52
C PHE A 93 18.87 5.48 44.26
N MET A 94 17.67 4.92 44.33
CA MET A 94 16.55 5.49 45.10
C MET A 94 16.60 5.05 46.57
N GLU A 95 17.38 4.01 46.86
CA GLU A 95 17.59 3.40 48.18
C GLU A 95 19.09 3.27 48.48
N GLU A 96 19.45 2.54 49.54
CA GLU A 96 20.84 2.29 49.90
C GLU A 96 21.59 1.56 48.75
N PRO A 97 22.76 2.06 48.32
CA PRO A 97 23.51 1.44 47.23
C PRO A 97 23.89 -0.01 47.54
N PRO A 98 23.74 -0.94 46.57
CA PRO A 98 24.18 -2.32 46.74
C PRO A 98 25.70 -2.46 46.80
N THR A 99 26.15 -3.64 47.22
CA THR A 99 27.54 -4.05 47.01
C THR A 99 27.83 -4.24 45.52
N ALA A 100 29.09 -4.08 45.09
CA ALA A 100 29.49 -4.28 43.70
C ALA A 100 29.08 -5.67 43.16
N ALA A 101 29.22 -6.72 43.96
CA ALA A 101 28.81 -8.08 43.57
C ALA A 101 27.28 -8.26 43.48
N ALA A 102 26.49 -7.48 44.24
CA ALA A 102 25.05 -7.47 44.09
C ALA A 102 24.63 -6.68 42.84
N LEU A 103 25.23 -5.50 42.62
CA LEU A 103 24.99 -4.70 41.42
C LEU A 103 25.34 -5.48 40.15
N GLN A 104 26.51 -6.15 40.12
CA GLN A 104 26.96 -6.94 38.98
C GLN A 104 25.93 -8.01 38.60
N ARG A 105 25.41 -8.77 39.58
CA ARG A 105 24.39 -9.80 39.33
C ARG A 105 23.10 -9.22 38.75
N ILE A 106 22.65 -8.07 39.26
CA ILE A 106 21.45 -7.39 38.76
C ILE A 106 21.68 -6.93 37.31
N CYS A 107 22.85 -6.36 37.02
CA CYS A 107 23.21 -5.94 35.67
C CYS A 107 23.36 -7.12 34.70
N ASP A 108 23.94 -8.25 35.14
CA ASP A 108 24.02 -9.48 34.33
C ASP A 108 22.62 -10.00 33.95
N GLU A 109 21.69 -10.00 34.90
CA GLU A 109 20.28 -10.35 34.64
C GLU A 109 19.63 -9.39 33.64
N ALA A 110 19.88 -8.09 33.77
CA ALA A 110 19.39 -7.08 32.84
C ALA A 110 19.93 -7.31 31.42
N MET A 111 21.22 -7.64 31.27
CA MET A 111 21.82 -7.92 29.96
C MET A 111 21.26 -9.18 29.31
N ALA A 112 21.06 -10.25 30.08
CA ALA A 112 20.42 -11.46 29.56
C ALA A 112 18.96 -11.23 29.11
N LEU A 113 18.26 -10.27 29.72
CA LEU A 113 16.92 -9.86 29.28
C LEU A 113 16.98 -8.96 28.05
N TYR A 114 17.92 -8.01 28.02
CA TYR A 114 18.15 -7.09 26.91
C TYR A 114 18.51 -7.84 25.62
N GLU A 115 19.41 -8.82 25.68
CA GLU A 115 19.76 -9.66 24.54
C GLU A 115 18.56 -10.46 24.01
N ARG A 116 17.73 -10.98 24.92
CA ARG A 116 16.49 -11.70 24.55
C ARG A 116 15.48 -10.78 23.87
N LEU A 117 15.37 -9.54 24.34
CA LEU A 117 14.52 -8.52 23.77
C LEU A 117 15.00 -8.14 22.36
N ASN A 118 16.29 -7.88 22.19
CA ASN A 118 16.89 -7.59 20.89
C ASN A 118 16.74 -8.76 19.91
N LYS A 119 16.91 -10.00 20.37
CA LYS A 119 16.63 -11.19 19.56
C LYS A 119 15.16 -11.26 19.13
N ALA A 120 14.22 -11.00 20.04
CA ALA A 120 12.80 -10.98 19.71
C ALA A 120 12.44 -9.87 18.72
N TYR A 121 13.05 -8.68 18.83
CA TYR A 121 12.89 -7.61 17.84
C TYR A 121 13.45 -8.01 16.48
N ALA A 122 14.66 -8.56 16.43
CA ALA A 122 15.27 -9.04 15.19
C ALA A 122 14.46 -10.18 14.54
N GLU A 123 13.92 -11.11 15.34
CA GLU A 123 13.03 -12.17 14.85
C GLU A 123 11.70 -11.62 14.33
N ARG A 124 11.12 -10.60 14.97
CA ARG A 124 9.92 -9.90 14.51
C ARG A 124 10.16 -9.12 13.22
N GLU A 125 11.32 -8.48 13.08
CA GLU A 125 11.69 -7.82 11.82
C GLU A 125 11.93 -8.82 10.69
N ALA A 126 12.44 -10.01 11.02
CA ALA A 126 12.64 -11.10 10.07
C ALA A 126 11.31 -11.73 9.63
N ASN A 127 10.36 -11.90 10.56
CA ASN A 127 9.03 -12.49 10.36
C ASN A 127 7.94 -11.50 10.80
N PRO A 128 7.57 -10.52 9.95
CA PRO A 128 6.48 -9.61 10.27
C PRO A 128 5.21 -10.42 10.56
N MET A 129 4.44 -9.98 11.57
CA MET A 129 3.19 -10.63 11.94
C MET A 129 2.27 -10.58 10.71
N GLN A 130 2.01 -11.73 10.10
CA GLN A 130 1.14 -11.78 8.92
C GLN A 130 -0.26 -11.31 9.33
N ARG A 131 -0.69 -10.17 8.77
CA ARG A 131 -2.05 -9.69 8.93
C ARG A 131 -2.98 -10.72 8.30
N GLU A 132 -4.16 -10.90 8.90
CA GLU A 132 -5.18 -11.76 8.33
C GLU A 132 -5.54 -11.24 6.93
N MET A 133 -5.47 -12.11 5.92
CA MET A 133 -5.91 -11.78 4.57
C MET A 133 -7.42 -12.01 4.44
N ARG A 134 -8.15 -10.96 4.05
CA ARG A 134 -9.59 -11.03 3.80
C ARG A 134 -9.86 -11.14 2.31
N VAL A 135 -10.40 -12.30 1.92
CA VAL A 135 -10.90 -12.55 0.57
C VAL A 135 -12.27 -11.91 0.42
N ILE A 136 -12.47 -11.17 -0.66
CA ILE A 136 -13.76 -10.56 -0.99
C ILE A 136 -14.80 -11.61 -1.37
N PRO A 137 -16.08 -11.46 -0.95
CA PRO A 137 -17.16 -12.31 -1.42
C PRO A 137 -17.25 -12.25 -2.94
N THR A 138 -17.41 -13.40 -3.58
CA THR A 138 -17.53 -13.52 -5.04
C THR A 138 -18.78 -14.28 -5.45
N GLU A 139 -19.57 -14.71 -4.47
CA GLU A 139 -20.72 -15.55 -4.73
C GLU A 139 -21.82 -14.71 -5.38
N PRO A 140 -22.28 -15.10 -6.59
CA PRO A 140 -23.35 -14.39 -7.25
C PRO A 140 -24.66 -14.47 -6.46
N LEU A 141 -25.45 -13.40 -6.45
CA LEU A 141 -26.80 -13.43 -5.91
C LEU A 141 -27.67 -14.41 -6.72
N PRO A 142 -28.69 -15.02 -6.08
CA PRO A 142 -29.70 -15.79 -6.80
C PRO A 142 -30.32 -14.94 -7.93
N PRO A 143 -30.63 -15.52 -9.12
CA PRO A 143 -31.02 -14.74 -10.29
C PRO A 143 -32.18 -13.75 -10.07
N ALA A 144 -33.20 -14.16 -9.30
CA ALA A 144 -34.35 -13.30 -8.99
C ALA A 144 -33.97 -12.12 -8.06
N GLU A 145 -33.12 -12.38 -7.07
CA GLU A 145 -32.63 -11.35 -6.14
C GLU A 145 -31.70 -10.37 -6.85
N ARG A 146 -30.81 -10.88 -7.72
CA ARG A 146 -29.97 -10.06 -8.60
C ARG A 146 -30.82 -9.14 -9.46
N GLN A 147 -31.82 -9.67 -10.16
CA GLN A 147 -32.68 -8.87 -11.04
C GLN A 147 -33.43 -7.80 -10.25
N ALA A 148 -33.93 -8.12 -9.06
CA ALA A 148 -34.58 -7.16 -8.18
C ALA A 148 -33.61 -6.07 -7.69
N ALA A 149 -32.37 -6.42 -7.36
CA ALA A 149 -31.33 -5.48 -6.97
C ALA A 149 -30.93 -4.54 -8.12
N ILE A 150 -30.81 -5.06 -9.34
CA ILE A 150 -30.53 -4.27 -10.56
C ILE A 150 -31.64 -3.24 -10.78
N VAL A 151 -32.89 -3.70 -10.84
CA VAL A 151 -34.06 -2.82 -11.07
C VAL A 151 -34.17 -1.79 -9.95
N GLY A 152 -34.03 -2.21 -8.69
CA GLY A 152 -34.09 -1.32 -7.55
C GLY A 152 -32.97 -0.26 -7.54
N LEU A 153 -31.77 -0.59 -8.03
CA LEU A 153 -30.68 0.37 -8.16
C LEU A 153 -30.95 1.39 -9.28
N MET A 154 -31.46 0.92 -10.43
CA MET A 154 -31.85 1.79 -11.54
C MET A 154 -32.96 2.76 -11.13
N ASP A 155 -33.98 2.29 -10.42
CA ASP A 155 -35.10 3.12 -9.97
C ASP A 155 -34.66 4.18 -8.96
N LYS A 156 -33.78 3.83 -8.02
CA LYS A 156 -33.18 4.81 -7.08
C LYS A 156 -32.34 5.85 -7.81
N ALA A 157 -31.65 5.48 -8.89
CA ALA A 157 -30.89 6.45 -9.69
C ALA A 157 -31.83 7.44 -10.40
N ARG A 158 -32.93 6.94 -10.98
CA ARG A 158 -33.97 7.80 -11.60
C ARG A 158 -34.60 8.73 -10.58
N GLU A 159 -34.96 8.21 -9.42
CA GLU A 159 -35.55 8.97 -8.31
C GLU A 159 -34.58 10.06 -7.82
N ALA A 160 -33.31 9.72 -7.60
CA ALA A 160 -32.28 10.66 -7.16
C ALA A 160 -31.96 11.78 -8.18
N LEU A 161 -32.17 11.52 -9.47
CA LEU A 161 -32.07 12.54 -10.51
C LEU A 161 -33.26 13.51 -10.45
N ALA A 162 -34.47 12.98 -10.23
CA ALA A 162 -35.69 13.79 -10.12
C ALA A 162 -35.76 14.57 -8.80
N GLU A 163 -35.30 13.96 -7.70
CA GLU A 163 -35.44 14.48 -6.33
C GLU A 163 -34.08 14.51 -5.61
N PRO A 164 -33.53 15.71 -5.32
CA PRO A 164 -32.23 15.84 -4.66
C PRO A 164 -32.12 15.13 -3.29
N MET A 165 -33.23 15.00 -2.56
CA MET A 165 -33.26 14.33 -1.26
C MET A 165 -33.07 12.81 -1.35
N ALA A 166 -33.39 12.20 -2.50
CA ALA A 166 -33.19 10.77 -2.73
C ALA A 166 -31.72 10.40 -3.03
N ARG A 167 -30.83 11.38 -3.26
CA ARG A 167 -29.39 11.13 -3.50
C ARG A 167 -28.69 10.39 -2.35
N MET A 168 -29.09 10.64 -1.11
CA MET A 168 -28.54 9.92 0.05
C MET A 168 -28.92 8.43 0.01
N GLN A 169 -30.15 8.12 -0.43
CA GLN A 169 -30.62 6.74 -0.57
C GLN A 169 -29.91 6.03 -1.72
N LEU A 170 -29.67 6.73 -2.84
CA LEU A 170 -28.84 6.21 -3.93
C LEU A 170 -27.42 5.90 -3.45
N THR A 171 -26.80 6.81 -2.71
CA THR A 171 -25.44 6.62 -2.17
C THR A 171 -25.35 5.38 -1.30
N ALA A 172 -26.28 5.21 -0.35
CA ALA A 172 -26.34 4.02 0.50
C ALA A 172 -26.59 2.74 -0.30
N ALA A 173 -27.47 2.79 -1.31
CA ALA A 173 -27.76 1.63 -2.15
C ALA A 173 -26.56 1.21 -3.01
N VAL A 174 -25.84 2.17 -3.60
CA VAL A 174 -24.60 1.93 -4.35
C VAL A 174 -23.55 1.31 -3.43
N GLN A 175 -23.32 1.87 -2.26
CA GLN A 175 -22.35 1.32 -1.30
C GLN A 175 -22.71 -0.12 -0.91
N GLN A 176 -23.99 -0.40 -0.65
CA GLN A 176 -24.44 -1.75 -0.32
C GLN A 176 -24.22 -2.73 -1.47
N VAL A 177 -24.52 -2.32 -2.72
CA VAL A 177 -24.32 -3.17 -3.91
C VAL A 177 -22.85 -3.47 -4.13
N LEU A 178 -21.98 -2.45 -4.08
CA LEU A 178 -20.54 -2.61 -4.28
C LEU A 178 -19.92 -3.51 -3.20
N MET A 179 -20.35 -3.35 -1.94
CA MET A 179 -19.88 -4.18 -0.82
C MET A 179 -20.45 -5.61 -0.84
N GLY A 180 -21.50 -5.88 -1.61
CA GLY A 180 -22.19 -7.17 -1.65
C GLY A 180 -21.46 -8.28 -2.44
N GLY A 181 -20.43 -7.92 -3.21
CA GLY A 181 -19.58 -8.88 -3.94
C GLY A 181 -20.11 -9.35 -5.30
N ASP A 182 -21.42 -9.23 -5.59
CA ASP A 182 -21.97 -9.52 -6.92
C ASP A 182 -21.82 -8.32 -7.87
N GLN A 183 -20.68 -8.28 -8.56
CA GLN A 183 -20.30 -7.23 -9.51
C GLN A 183 -21.29 -7.02 -10.67
N ALA A 184 -22.12 -8.03 -10.97
CA ALA A 184 -23.09 -7.95 -12.06
C ALA A 184 -24.20 -6.93 -11.74
N VAL A 185 -24.56 -6.75 -10.47
CA VAL A 185 -25.67 -5.86 -10.08
C VAL A 185 -25.40 -4.42 -10.53
N PHE A 186 -24.25 -3.86 -10.17
CA PHE A 186 -23.90 -2.49 -10.57
C PHE A 186 -23.67 -2.39 -12.09
N THR A 187 -22.93 -3.36 -12.65
CA THR A 187 -22.58 -3.38 -14.08
C THR A 187 -23.83 -3.45 -14.96
N GLU A 188 -24.77 -4.35 -14.66
CA GLU A 188 -26.01 -4.49 -15.43
C GLU A 188 -26.94 -3.30 -15.21
N ALA A 189 -26.99 -2.71 -14.02
CA ALA A 189 -27.78 -1.51 -13.75
C ALA A 189 -27.31 -0.31 -14.59
N GLN A 190 -26.01 -0.05 -14.67
CA GLN A 190 -25.50 1.06 -15.50
C GLN A 190 -25.68 0.79 -17.00
N LEU A 191 -25.56 -0.47 -17.44
CA LEU A 191 -25.83 -0.85 -18.84
C LEU A 191 -27.32 -0.73 -19.18
N GLY A 192 -28.22 -1.07 -18.24
CA GLY A 192 -29.65 -0.90 -18.40
C GLY A 192 -30.10 0.56 -18.56
N LEU A 193 -29.24 1.50 -18.18
CA LEU A 193 -29.47 2.95 -18.27
C LEU A 193 -28.77 3.61 -19.47
N LEU A 194 -28.27 2.84 -20.45
CA LEU A 194 -27.58 3.39 -21.64
C LEU A 194 -28.42 4.42 -22.42
N ALA A 195 -29.74 4.25 -22.46
CA ALA A 195 -30.65 5.19 -23.12
C ALA A 195 -30.98 6.44 -22.27
N GLU A 196 -30.61 6.44 -20.99
CA GLU A 196 -30.90 7.49 -20.00
C GLU A 196 -29.58 8.09 -19.47
N ALA A 197 -28.79 8.70 -20.37
CA ALA A 197 -27.42 9.15 -20.07
C ALA A 197 -27.26 9.94 -18.76
N PRO A 198 -28.13 10.92 -18.40
CA PRO A 198 -27.99 11.65 -17.13
C PRO A 198 -28.21 10.78 -15.89
N VAL A 199 -29.10 9.78 -15.96
CA VAL A 199 -29.35 8.85 -14.86
C VAL A 199 -28.16 7.91 -14.68
N ARG A 200 -27.64 7.40 -15.80
CA ARG A 200 -26.45 6.55 -15.82
C ARG A 200 -25.24 7.28 -15.26
N GLU A 201 -25.02 8.53 -15.69
CA GLU A 201 -23.92 9.36 -15.22
C GLU A 201 -23.99 9.58 -13.70
N LEU A 202 -25.17 9.93 -13.17
CA LEU A 202 -25.37 10.05 -11.72
C LEU A 202 -25.05 8.74 -10.97
N LEU A 203 -25.48 7.59 -11.50
CA LEU A 203 -25.19 6.28 -10.90
C LEU A 203 -23.68 5.99 -10.88
N VAL A 204 -23.00 6.22 -12.00
CA VAL A 204 -21.55 6.02 -12.16
C VAL A 204 -20.75 6.95 -11.25
N GLU A 205 -21.08 8.24 -11.21
CA GLU A 205 -20.44 9.22 -10.33
C GLU A 205 -20.64 8.88 -8.86
N THR A 206 -21.82 8.38 -8.49
CA THR A 206 -22.08 7.94 -7.11
C THR A 206 -21.20 6.76 -6.73
N ALA A 207 -21.01 5.78 -7.62
CA ALA A 207 -20.09 4.66 -7.39
C ALA A 207 -18.63 5.09 -7.33
N ARG A 208 -18.20 5.95 -8.25
CA ARG A 208 -16.86 6.56 -8.22
C ARG A 208 -16.61 7.29 -6.90
N GLY A 209 -17.61 8.02 -6.41
CA GLY A 209 -17.57 8.72 -5.12
C GLY A 209 -17.46 7.77 -3.93
N ALA A 210 -18.25 6.69 -3.91
CA ALA A 210 -18.24 5.69 -2.84
C ALA A 210 -16.87 4.98 -2.72
N ILE A 211 -16.23 4.68 -3.85
CA ILE A 211 -14.89 4.07 -3.88
C ILE A 211 -13.80 5.09 -3.51
N ALA A 212 -13.87 6.31 -4.05
CA ALA A 212 -12.84 7.32 -3.82
C ALA A 212 -12.89 7.93 -2.42
N ARG A 213 -14.05 7.93 -1.76
CA ARG A 213 -14.27 8.53 -0.44
C ARG A 213 -14.98 7.55 0.49
N PRO A 214 -14.37 6.41 0.81
CA PRO A 214 -15.03 5.40 1.60
C PRO A 214 -15.30 5.89 3.03
N GLU A 215 -16.43 5.45 3.57
CA GLU A 215 -16.81 5.67 4.97
C GLU A 215 -16.92 4.31 5.67
N VAL A 216 -16.17 4.16 6.76
CA VAL A 216 -16.13 2.94 7.55
C VAL A 216 -16.90 3.19 8.84
N VAL A 217 -17.93 2.37 9.07
CA VAL A 217 -18.67 2.34 10.33
C VAL A 217 -18.04 1.27 11.22
N ARG A 218 -17.42 1.70 12.32
CA ARG A 218 -16.76 0.80 13.26
C ARG A 218 -17.78 0.12 14.19
N PRO A 219 -17.43 -1.02 14.81
CA PRO A 219 -18.33 -1.75 15.71
C PRO A 219 -18.80 -0.94 16.93
N ASP A 220 -18.04 0.08 17.33
CA ASP A 220 -18.39 1.01 18.42
C ASP A 220 -19.35 2.13 17.98
N GLY A 221 -19.75 2.16 16.71
CA GLY A 221 -20.63 3.18 16.12
C GLY A 221 -19.90 4.46 15.70
N SER A 222 -18.58 4.54 15.83
CA SER A 222 -17.80 5.64 15.28
C SER A 222 -17.65 5.51 13.76
N PHE A 223 -17.41 6.64 13.11
CA PHE A 223 -17.19 6.72 11.67
C PHE A 223 -15.74 7.12 11.40
N ALA A 224 -15.09 6.42 10.49
CA ALA A 224 -13.83 6.83 9.90
C ALA A 224 -14.06 7.19 8.43
N SER A 225 -13.65 8.39 8.05
CA SER A 225 -13.80 8.90 6.68
C SER A 225 -12.44 9.00 6.02
N PHE A 226 -12.31 8.33 4.88
CA PHE A 226 -11.07 8.32 4.12
C PHE A 226 -11.24 8.91 2.73
N GLU A 227 -10.11 9.16 2.09
CA GLU A 227 -9.94 9.35 0.66
C GLU A 227 -8.97 8.28 0.15
N LEU A 228 -9.33 7.65 -0.97
CA LEU A 228 -8.50 6.65 -1.63
C LEU A 228 -7.60 7.32 -2.66
N TRP A 229 -6.31 7.10 -2.49
CA TRP A 229 -5.25 7.57 -3.37
C TRP A 229 -4.45 6.38 -3.88
N ALA A 230 -3.62 6.60 -4.89
CA ALA A 230 -2.67 5.58 -5.33
C ALA A 230 -1.37 6.17 -5.87
N LEU A 231 -0.30 5.40 -5.75
CA LEU A 231 0.94 5.57 -6.51
C LEU A 231 0.88 4.62 -7.71
N PRO A 232 0.83 5.11 -8.95
CA PRO A 232 1.03 4.25 -10.10
C PRO A 232 2.47 3.71 -10.10
N LEU A 233 2.64 2.45 -10.49
CA LEU A 233 3.88 1.72 -10.51
C LEU A 233 3.99 0.96 -11.83
N ALA A 234 5.09 1.16 -12.53
CA ALA A 234 5.46 0.41 -13.73
C ALA A 234 6.71 -0.40 -13.45
N PHE A 235 6.76 -1.68 -13.84
CA PHE A 235 7.99 -2.46 -13.77
C PHE A 235 8.09 -3.52 -14.86
N SER A 236 9.31 -3.95 -15.17
CA SER A 236 9.57 -5.05 -16.10
C SER A 236 9.83 -6.37 -15.36
N ARG A 237 9.52 -7.48 -16.00
CA ARG A 237 9.88 -8.84 -15.55
C ARG A 237 10.39 -9.65 -16.73
N ALA A 238 11.34 -10.55 -16.47
CA ALA A 238 11.81 -11.52 -17.45
C ALA A 238 11.05 -12.86 -17.39
N LYS A 239 10.27 -13.06 -16.32
CA LYS A 239 9.52 -14.28 -16.00
C LYS A 239 8.02 -13.99 -15.97
N GLY A 240 7.23 -15.03 -16.20
CA GLY A 240 5.78 -14.96 -16.18
C GLY A 240 5.18 -14.70 -14.79
N GLY A 241 3.93 -14.26 -14.80
CA GLY A 241 3.13 -14.01 -13.59
C GLY A 241 3.40 -12.66 -12.94
N VAL A 242 2.54 -12.26 -12.01
CA VAL A 242 2.75 -11.09 -11.14
C VAL A 242 2.20 -11.42 -9.77
N TRP A 243 3.04 -11.32 -8.75
CA TRP A 243 2.58 -11.42 -7.37
C TRP A 243 1.96 -10.09 -6.94
N TRP A 244 0.90 -10.13 -6.14
CA TRP A 244 0.15 -8.92 -5.79
C TRP A 244 0.30 -8.49 -4.32
N HIS A 245 0.82 -9.34 -3.43
CA HIS A 245 0.93 -9.06 -1.98
C HIS A 245 2.37 -8.80 -1.55
N TYR A 246 2.61 -7.66 -0.91
CA TYR A 246 3.94 -7.23 -0.48
C TYR A 246 3.86 -6.74 0.97
N PRO A 247 4.07 -7.63 1.97
CA PRO A 247 3.90 -7.29 3.39
C PRO A 247 4.71 -6.07 3.83
N LEU A 248 5.90 -5.87 3.27
CA LEU A 248 6.78 -4.75 3.62
C LEU A 248 6.34 -3.40 3.03
N MET A 249 5.29 -3.37 2.19
CA MET A 249 4.78 -2.12 1.62
C MET A 249 4.26 -1.15 2.70
N GLU A 250 3.83 -1.67 3.86
CA GLU A 250 3.41 -0.86 5.01
C GLU A 250 4.52 0.11 5.48
N ARG A 251 5.80 -0.20 5.23
CA ARG A 251 6.93 0.69 5.59
C ARG A 251 6.89 2.01 4.83
N VAL A 252 6.22 2.05 3.68
CA VAL A 252 6.03 3.27 2.89
C VAL A 252 5.18 4.29 3.63
N GLU A 253 4.30 3.87 4.56
CA GLU A 253 3.35 4.75 5.27
C GLU A 253 4.03 5.94 5.94
N VAL A 254 5.02 5.70 6.79
CA VAL A 254 5.72 6.75 7.56
C VAL A 254 6.49 7.67 6.61
N ALA A 255 7.27 7.09 5.69
CA ALA A 255 8.07 7.86 4.74
C ALA A 255 7.20 8.73 3.82
N LEU A 256 6.06 8.21 3.38
CA LEU A 256 5.12 8.93 2.54
C LEU A 256 4.39 10.02 3.32
N ALA A 257 3.96 9.74 4.55
CA ALA A 257 3.33 10.72 5.44
C ALA A 257 4.26 11.90 5.73
N ASP A 258 5.53 11.63 6.10
CA ASP A 258 6.54 12.66 6.36
C ASP A 258 6.88 13.47 5.10
N ALA A 259 6.98 12.79 3.96
CA ALA A 259 7.29 13.46 2.70
C ALA A 259 6.15 14.37 2.24
N LEU A 260 4.90 13.94 2.44
CA LEU A 260 3.69 14.69 2.12
C LEU A 260 3.28 15.68 3.20
N GLU A 261 3.98 15.76 4.34
CA GLU A 261 3.66 16.65 5.46
C GLU A 261 2.25 16.38 6.03
N VAL A 262 1.89 15.10 6.15
CA VAL A 262 0.68 14.64 6.82
C VAL A 262 0.78 14.94 8.33
N PRO A 263 -0.28 15.47 8.99
CA PRO A 263 -0.28 15.69 10.42
C PRO A 263 -0.03 14.39 11.20
N GLU A 264 0.78 14.46 12.25
CA GLU A 264 1.24 13.30 13.04
C GLU A 264 0.11 12.40 13.61
N LYS A 265 -1.07 12.98 13.86
CA LYS A 265 -2.23 12.25 14.40
C LYS A 265 -3.18 11.71 13.34
N SER A 266 -2.93 12.02 12.08
CA SER A 266 -3.79 11.64 10.97
C SER A 266 -3.38 10.30 10.39
N ILE A 267 -4.36 9.63 9.82
CA ILE A 267 -4.15 8.32 9.22
C ILE A 267 -3.64 8.45 7.80
N LEU A 268 -2.53 7.76 7.50
CA LEU A 268 -2.13 7.36 6.16
C LEU A 268 -1.75 5.88 6.19
N TRP A 269 -2.49 5.04 5.47
CA TRP A 269 -2.24 3.59 5.40
C TRP A 269 -2.01 3.15 3.97
N VAL A 270 -0.94 2.41 3.71
CA VAL A 270 -0.58 1.93 2.39
C VAL A 270 -0.99 0.47 2.29
N SER A 271 -1.68 0.10 1.22
CA SER A 271 -2.09 -1.28 1.02
C SER A 271 -0.87 -2.15 0.73
N PRO A 272 -0.69 -3.28 1.44
CA PRO A 272 0.26 -4.31 1.05
C PRO A 272 -0.08 -4.98 -0.30
N THR A 273 -1.32 -4.84 -0.76
CA THR A 273 -1.77 -5.39 -2.02
C THR A 273 -1.73 -4.34 -3.12
N ILE A 274 -0.95 -4.60 -4.16
CA ILE A 274 -1.00 -3.81 -5.40
C ILE A 274 -2.12 -4.31 -6.29
N PHE A 275 -2.64 -3.42 -7.13
CA PHE A 275 -3.66 -3.75 -8.10
C PHE A 275 -3.06 -3.66 -9.49
N THR A 276 -2.99 -4.77 -10.22
CA THR A 276 -2.63 -4.74 -11.64
C THR A 276 -3.79 -4.24 -12.48
N LEU A 277 -3.51 -3.84 -13.72
CA LEU A 277 -4.57 -3.46 -14.66
C LEU A 277 -5.62 -4.57 -14.83
N ASP A 278 -5.20 -5.83 -14.94
CA ASP A 278 -6.10 -6.96 -15.11
C ASP A 278 -7.00 -7.15 -13.90
N MET A 279 -6.46 -7.04 -12.68
CA MET A 279 -7.23 -7.12 -11.44
C MET A 279 -8.29 -6.03 -11.34
N LEU A 280 -7.95 -4.80 -11.77
CA LEU A 280 -8.91 -3.69 -11.79
C LEU A 280 -9.99 -3.90 -12.84
N ASN A 281 -9.63 -4.41 -14.02
CA ASN A 281 -10.58 -4.64 -15.10
C ASN A 281 -11.53 -5.82 -14.82
N GLU A 282 -11.04 -6.90 -14.21
CA GLU A 282 -11.83 -8.11 -13.92
C GLU A 282 -13.11 -7.78 -13.14
N ARG A 283 -13.05 -6.76 -12.27
CA ARG A 283 -14.18 -6.31 -11.46
C ARG A 283 -14.61 -4.87 -11.69
N ALA A 284 -14.21 -4.25 -12.80
CA ALA A 284 -14.49 -2.84 -13.10
C ALA A 284 -14.20 -1.93 -11.89
N CYS A 285 -13.04 -2.07 -11.27
CA CYS A 285 -12.60 -1.36 -10.07
C CYS A 285 -13.47 -1.51 -8.80
N GLN A 286 -14.57 -2.27 -8.83
CA GLN A 286 -15.52 -2.36 -7.71
C GLN A 286 -14.86 -2.90 -6.44
N SER A 287 -13.86 -3.78 -6.58
CA SER A 287 -13.09 -4.34 -5.46
C SER A 287 -12.43 -3.29 -4.55
N LEU A 288 -12.10 -2.10 -5.08
CA LEU A 288 -11.45 -1.03 -4.33
C LEU A 288 -12.30 -0.52 -3.17
N VAL A 289 -13.63 -0.68 -3.23
CA VAL A 289 -14.56 -0.31 -2.14
C VAL A 289 -14.25 -1.02 -0.83
N HIS A 290 -13.65 -2.22 -0.90
CA HIS A 290 -13.36 -3.06 0.26
C HIS A 290 -12.06 -2.68 0.97
N LEU A 291 -11.18 -1.87 0.35
CA LEU A 291 -9.87 -1.55 0.92
C LEU A 291 -9.98 -0.87 2.28
N ALA A 292 -10.77 0.19 2.38
CA ALA A 292 -10.95 0.93 3.63
C ALA A 292 -11.46 0.07 4.80
N PRO A 293 -12.59 -0.65 4.68
CA PRO A 293 -13.08 -1.46 5.79
C PRO A 293 -12.16 -2.65 6.15
N ILE A 294 -11.39 -3.18 5.20
CA ILE A 294 -10.43 -4.26 5.48
C ILE A 294 -9.19 -3.73 6.19
N MET A 295 -8.63 -2.62 5.70
CA MET A 295 -7.43 -2.01 6.30
C MET A 295 -7.72 -1.40 7.67
N ASP A 296 -8.89 -0.78 7.87
CA ASP A 296 -9.33 -0.27 9.19
C ASP A 296 -9.49 -1.40 10.22
N ALA A 297 -9.78 -2.63 9.76
CA ALA A 297 -9.82 -3.82 10.61
C ALA A 297 -8.42 -4.40 10.92
N GLY A 298 -7.34 -3.82 10.38
CA GLY A 298 -5.98 -4.33 10.52
C GLY A 298 -5.68 -5.57 9.66
N CYS A 299 -6.48 -5.81 8.64
CA CYS A 299 -6.37 -6.94 7.72
C CYS A 299 -5.80 -6.50 6.37
N ASP A 300 -5.32 -7.48 5.60
CA ASP A 300 -4.86 -7.26 4.23
C ASP A 300 -5.94 -7.67 3.22
N PHE A 301 -6.07 -6.90 2.16
CA PHE A 301 -6.99 -7.21 1.08
C PHE A 301 -6.43 -8.34 0.22
N ALA A 302 -7.22 -9.40 0.00
CA ALA A 302 -6.91 -10.46 -0.95
C ALA A 302 -7.95 -10.48 -2.08
N PRO A 303 -7.54 -10.30 -3.36
CA PRO A 303 -8.46 -10.32 -4.50
C PRO A 303 -9.06 -11.72 -4.75
N ALA A 304 -8.32 -12.75 -4.36
CA ALA A 304 -8.66 -14.16 -4.50
C ALA A 304 -8.01 -14.95 -3.35
N ASP A 305 -8.26 -16.26 -3.32
CA ASP A 305 -7.60 -17.17 -2.37
C ASP A 305 -6.06 -17.00 -2.42
N PRO A 306 -5.41 -16.64 -1.29
CA PRO A 306 -3.98 -16.34 -1.27
C PRO A 306 -3.10 -17.53 -1.63
N GLU A 307 -3.42 -18.73 -1.15
CA GLU A 307 -2.62 -19.94 -1.39
C GLU A 307 -2.69 -20.34 -2.86
N ALA A 308 -3.88 -20.36 -3.45
CA ALA A 308 -4.08 -20.65 -4.86
C ALA A 308 -3.44 -19.57 -5.77
N SER A 309 -3.52 -18.30 -5.36
CA SER A 309 -2.87 -17.21 -6.08
C SER A 309 -1.35 -17.37 -6.05
N ARG A 310 -0.78 -17.72 -4.90
CA ARG A 310 0.67 -17.91 -4.75
C ARG A 310 1.15 -19.09 -5.59
N ALA A 311 0.43 -20.21 -5.57
CA ALA A 311 0.74 -21.36 -6.42
C ALA A 311 0.70 -21.01 -7.92
N THR A 312 -0.29 -20.21 -8.34
CA THR A 312 -0.41 -19.74 -9.73
C THR A 312 0.77 -18.85 -10.13
N PHE A 313 1.13 -17.91 -9.26
CA PHE A 313 2.30 -17.06 -9.47
C PHE A 313 3.60 -17.87 -9.55
N GLU A 314 3.84 -18.77 -8.60
CA GLU A 314 5.07 -19.58 -8.57
C GLU A 314 5.20 -20.51 -9.78
N ALA A 315 4.08 -21.03 -10.30
CA ALA A 315 4.06 -21.79 -11.54
C ALA A 315 4.41 -20.93 -12.75
N ALA A 316 3.87 -19.71 -12.83
CA ALA A 316 4.17 -18.76 -13.90
C ALA A 316 5.61 -18.22 -13.82
N ASP A 317 6.17 -18.07 -12.61
CA ASP A 317 7.54 -17.58 -12.40
C ASP A 317 8.62 -18.52 -12.98
N GLN A 318 8.25 -19.79 -13.24
CA GLN A 318 9.15 -20.75 -13.89
C GLN A 318 9.27 -20.58 -15.40
N THR A 319 8.41 -19.78 -16.03
CA THR A 319 8.40 -19.60 -17.49
C THR A 319 9.14 -18.32 -17.89
N PRO A 320 10.03 -18.37 -18.90
CA PRO A 320 10.63 -17.17 -19.47
C PRO A 320 9.59 -16.46 -20.35
N ASP A 321 8.88 -15.52 -19.75
CA ASP A 321 7.88 -14.69 -20.40
C ASP A 321 8.12 -13.24 -19.99
N ALA A 322 8.72 -12.47 -20.88
CA ALA A 322 9.11 -11.09 -20.58
C ALA A 322 7.87 -10.19 -20.63
N GLN A 323 7.59 -9.52 -19.50
CA GLN A 323 6.39 -8.74 -19.32
C GLN A 323 6.70 -7.34 -18.81
N LEU A 324 5.85 -6.41 -19.20
CA LEU A 324 5.82 -5.03 -18.71
C LEU A 324 4.51 -4.86 -17.95
N VAL A 325 4.62 -4.57 -16.66
CA VAL A 325 3.50 -4.56 -15.72
C VAL A 325 3.19 -3.13 -15.32
N LEU A 326 1.92 -2.76 -15.41
CA LEU A 326 1.36 -1.55 -14.81
C LEU A 326 0.47 -1.95 -13.64
N ALA A 327 0.74 -1.36 -12.48
CA ALA A 327 0.00 -1.57 -11.26
C ALA A 327 -0.16 -0.27 -10.47
N TRP A 328 -0.99 -0.31 -9.44
CA TRP A 328 -1.21 0.79 -8.52
C TRP A 328 -1.02 0.30 -7.09
N ILE A 329 -0.35 1.10 -6.28
CA ILE A 329 -0.22 0.90 -4.84
C ILE A 329 -1.25 1.83 -4.17
N PRO A 330 -2.42 1.33 -3.77
CA PRO A 330 -3.42 2.16 -3.13
C PRO A 330 -3.00 2.54 -1.72
N PHE A 331 -3.41 3.72 -1.28
CA PHE A 331 -3.29 4.12 0.10
C PHE A 331 -4.50 4.97 0.52
N LEU A 332 -4.84 4.86 1.80
CA LEU A 332 -5.93 5.59 2.43
C LEU A 332 -5.34 6.76 3.19
N ALA A 333 -5.90 7.95 2.98
CA ALA A 333 -5.65 9.10 3.83
C ALA A 333 -6.94 9.49 4.54
N GLU A 334 -6.84 9.94 5.80
CA GLU A 334 -7.98 10.56 6.47
C GLU A 334 -8.51 11.74 5.64
N ARG A 335 -9.84 11.83 5.51
CA ARG A 335 -10.48 12.75 4.58
C ARG A 335 -10.08 14.21 4.86
N GLY A 336 -9.62 14.90 3.82
CA GLY A 336 -9.24 16.31 3.90
C GLY A 336 -7.84 16.57 4.48
N VAL A 337 -7.08 15.52 4.80
CA VAL A 337 -5.71 15.65 5.29
C VAL A 337 -4.72 15.90 4.16
N LEU A 338 -4.97 15.35 2.97
CA LEU A 338 -4.15 15.56 1.77
C LEU A 338 -4.84 16.51 0.80
N GLY A 339 -4.20 17.65 0.51
CA GLY A 339 -4.64 18.56 -0.55
C GLY A 339 -3.96 18.27 -1.89
N HIS A 340 -4.69 18.38 -3.01
CA HIS A 340 -4.11 18.20 -4.36
C HIS A 340 -2.88 19.10 -4.63
N GLU A 341 -2.94 20.37 -4.23
CA GLU A 341 -1.83 21.32 -4.40
C GLU A 341 -0.61 20.96 -3.54
N GLN A 342 -0.84 20.50 -2.31
CA GLN A 342 0.20 20.02 -1.40
C GLN A 342 0.92 18.81 -2.00
N VAL A 343 0.15 17.80 -2.43
CA VAL A 343 0.69 16.58 -3.04
C VAL A 343 1.44 16.90 -4.33
N ARG A 344 0.90 17.78 -5.18
CA ARG A 344 1.58 18.22 -6.41
C ARG A 344 2.93 18.86 -6.11
N LYS A 345 2.99 19.77 -5.13
CA LYS A 345 4.23 20.46 -4.72
C LYS A 345 5.26 19.51 -4.12
N LEU A 346 4.82 18.55 -3.33
CA LEU A 346 5.68 17.61 -2.58
C LEU A 346 5.91 16.28 -3.31
N SER A 347 5.32 16.10 -4.49
CA SER A 347 5.37 14.85 -5.27
C SER A 347 6.76 14.26 -5.42
N ARG A 348 7.76 15.09 -5.79
CA ARG A 348 9.14 14.63 -5.93
C ARG A 348 9.73 14.11 -4.62
N LYS A 349 9.51 14.83 -3.51
CA LYS A 349 9.96 14.42 -2.17
C LYS A 349 9.29 13.10 -1.76
N ALA A 350 8.00 12.95 -2.05
CA ALA A 350 7.24 11.72 -1.82
C ALA A 350 7.78 10.53 -2.62
N LEU A 351 8.11 10.73 -3.90
CA LEU A 351 8.71 9.69 -4.74
C LEU A 351 10.10 9.29 -4.27
N ASP A 352 10.95 10.27 -3.95
CA ASP A 352 12.31 10.02 -3.47
C ASP A 352 12.30 9.23 -2.14
N ALA A 353 11.30 9.48 -1.28
CA ALA A 353 11.11 8.77 -0.01
C ALA A 353 10.49 7.37 -0.19
N ALA A 354 9.49 7.22 -1.06
CA ALA A 354 8.74 5.97 -1.23
C ALA A 354 9.48 4.94 -2.10
N MET A 355 10.16 5.38 -3.17
CA MET A 355 10.73 4.47 -4.17
C MET A 355 11.68 3.40 -3.59
N PRO A 356 12.65 3.73 -2.71
CA PRO A 356 13.54 2.71 -2.15
C PRO A 356 12.79 1.63 -1.35
N LEU A 357 11.74 2.03 -0.62
CA LEU A 357 10.93 1.13 0.20
C LEU A 357 10.02 0.25 -0.66
N VAL A 358 9.43 0.81 -1.72
CA VAL A 358 8.67 0.05 -2.72
C VAL A 358 9.57 -0.99 -3.40
N GLN A 359 10.76 -0.59 -3.84
CA GLN A 359 11.73 -1.50 -4.46
C GLN A 359 12.15 -2.62 -3.51
N GLN A 360 12.40 -2.30 -2.23
CA GLN A 360 12.71 -3.29 -1.21
C GLN A 360 11.56 -4.28 -1.00
N ALA A 361 10.33 -3.79 -0.87
CA ALA A 361 9.15 -4.62 -0.67
C ALA A 361 8.93 -5.59 -1.85
N ILE A 362 9.04 -5.10 -3.09
CA ILE A 362 8.86 -5.92 -4.29
C ILE A 362 9.98 -6.96 -4.40
N SER A 363 11.24 -6.56 -4.25
CA SER A 363 12.40 -7.44 -4.41
C SER A 363 12.43 -8.62 -3.43
N ARG A 364 11.76 -8.50 -2.29
CA ARG A 364 11.67 -9.56 -1.29
C ARG A 364 10.73 -10.69 -1.71
N GLU A 365 9.71 -10.37 -2.49
CA GLU A 365 8.67 -11.32 -2.91
C GLU A 365 8.83 -11.79 -4.36
N MET A 366 9.42 -10.96 -5.22
CA MET A 366 9.40 -11.18 -6.65
C MET A 366 10.61 -10.55 -7.35
N GLU A 367 11.23 -11.30 -8.26
CA GLU A 367 12.24 -10.79 -9.17
C GLU A 367 11.61 -9.88 -10.23
N TYR A 368 12.18 -8.69 -10.40
CA TYR A 368 11.76 -7.69 -11.39
C TYR A 368 13.00 -6.95 -11.94
N GLY A 369 12.82 -6.28 -13.08
CA GLY A 369 13.84 -5.48 -13.74
C GLY A 369 13.77 -4.01 -13.31
N GLU A 370 13.63 -3.11 -14.28
CA GLU A 370 13.47 -1.68 -13.98
C GLU A 370 12.07 -1.41 -13.44
N ALA A 371 11.99 -0.53 -12.43
CA ALA A 371 10.74 -0.02 -11.89
C ALA A 371 10.71 1.51 -11.93
N GLU A 372 9.52 2.06 -12.16
CA GLU A 372 9.22 3.48 -12.16
C GLU A 372 7.97 3.73 -11.32
N LEU A 373 8.08 4.63 -10.35
CA LEU A 373 6.98 5.05 -9.48
C LEU A 373 6.53 6.45 -9.91
N PHE A 374 5.21 6.62 -10.05
CA PHE A 374 4.61 7.88 -10.46
C PHE A 374 3.99 8.61 -9.26
N ALA A 375 3.84 9.94 -9.41
CA ALA A 375 3.37 10.80 -8.33
C ALA A 375 2.04 10.30 -7.73
N PRO A 376 1.88 10.40 -6.39
CA PRO A 376 0.63 10.03 -5.74
C PRO A 376 -0.51 10.94 -6.21
N LEU A 377 -1.65 10.35 -6.53
CA LEU A 377 -2.85 11.03 -7.02
C LEU A 377 -4.11 10.41 -6.39
N PRO A 378 -5.24 11.13 -6.35
CA PRO A 378 -6.53 10.52 -6.01
C PRO A 378 -6.80 9.34 -6.95
N ILE A 379 -7.52 8.32 -6.47
CA ILE A 379 -7.59 7.03 -7.17
C ILE A 379 -7.93 7.14 -8.66
N TRP A 380 -8.98 7.89 -9.05
CA TRP A 380 -9.38 7.99 -10.46
C TRP A 380 -8.34 8.72 -11.32
N ASP A 381 -7.75 9.79 -10.80
CA ASP A 381 -6.67 10.52 -11.46
C ASP A 381 -5.40 9.67 -11.57
N ALA A 382 -5.12 8.83 -10.56
CA ALA A 382 -3.98 7.91 -10.55
C ALA A 382 -4.13 6.82 -11.61
N LEU A 383 -5.33 6.26 -11.77
CA LEU A 383 -5.64 5.27 -12.81
C LEU A 383 -5.47 5.90 -14.20
N GLU A 384 -6.06 7.07 -14.43
CA GLU A 384 -5.96 7.80 -15.71
C GLU A 384 -4.51 8.19 -16.03
N ALA A 385 -3.81 8.84 -15.10
CA ALA A 385 -2.43 9.28 -15.30
C ALA A 385 -1.47 8.10 -15.51
N GLY A 386 -1.64 7.01 -14.75
CA GLY A 386 -0.84 5.79 -14.88
C GLY A 386 -0.98 5.17 -16.27
N VAL A 387 -2.21 4.92 -16.73
CA VAL A 387 -2.47 4.36 -18.06
C VAL A 387 -2.00 5.31 -19.17
N ARG A 388 -2.26 6.61 -19.05
CA ARG A 388 -1.84 7.61 -20.04
C ARG A 388 -0.33 7.69 -20.21
N ALA A 389 0.41 7.73 -19.09
CA ALA A 389 1.86 7.75 -19.11
C ALA A 389 2.42 6.45 -19.72
N TRP A 390 1.85 5.32 -19.33
CA TRP A 390 2.21 4.00 -19.83
C TRP A 390 2.00 3.85 -21.35
N ASN A 391 0.81 4.18 -21.83
CA ASN A 391 0.43 4.13 -23.25
C ASN A 391 1.37 5.00 -24.10
N ARG A 392 1.59 6.26 -23.70
CA ARG A 392 2.49 7.19 -24.41
C ARG A 392 3.94 6.71 -24.41
N LYS A 393 4.45 6.21 -23.28
CA LYS A 393 5.82 5.70 -23.16
C LYS A 393 6.04 4.49 -24.08
N ARG A 394 5.12 3.53 -24.07
CA ARG A 394 5.20 2.33 -24.93
C ARG A 394 5.12 2.71 -26.40
N LEU A 395 4.13 3.52 -26.78
CA LEU A 395 3.99 3.97 -28.16
C LEU A 395 5.24 4.71 -28.64
N GLY A 396 5.77 5.64 -27.83
CA GLY A 396 6.99 6.38 -28.17
C GLY A 396 8.19 5.47 -28.44
N LEU A 397 8.40 4.45 -27.60
CA LEU A 397 9.45 3.45 -27.80
C LEU A 397 9.22 2.62 -29.08
N THR A 398 7.99 2.14 -29.30
CA THR A 398 7.64 1.35 -30.48
C THR A 398 7.80 2.15 -31.77
N VAL A 399 7.39 3.42 -31.77
CA VAL A 399 7.58 4.36 -32.89
C VAL A 399 9.06 4.62 -33.13
N ALA A 400 9.87 4.84 -32.10
CA ALA A 400 11.31 5.07 -32.25
C ALA A 400 12.02 3.86 -32.89
N ILE A 401 11.66 2.64 -32.47
CA ILE A 401 12.18 1.40 -33.06
C ILE A 401 11.73 1.29 -34.52
N ALA A 402 10.44 1.51 -34.81
CA ALA A 402 9.92 1.47 -36.18
C ALA A 402 10.62 2.50 -37.09
N ALA A 403 10.81 3.73 -36.59
CA ALA A 403 11.44 4.82 -37.31
C ALA A 403 12.90 4.56 -37.69
N SER A 404 13.65 3.79 -36.90
CA SER A 404 15.04 3.42 -37.24
C SER A 404 15.16 2.60 -38.52
N SER A 405 14.07 1.98 -38.97
CA SER A 405 13.98 1.19 -40.20
C SER A 405 13.41 1.98 -41.39
N LEU A 406 13.12 3.27 -41.21
CA LEU A 406 12.45 4.13 -42.18
C LEU A 406 13.31 5.33 -42.56
N ALA A 407 13.15 5.83 -43.79
CA ALA A 407 13.78 7.08 -44.22
C ALA A 407 13.03 8.32 -43.67
N SER A 408 11.74 8.18 -43.38
CA SER A 408 10.88 9.24 -42.84
C SER A 408 9.70 8.67 -42.06
N LEU A 409 9.29 9.34 -40.99
CA LEU A 409 8.06 9.01 -40.26
C LEU A 409 6.79 9.14 -41.11
N ARG A 410 6.84 9.90 -42.22
CA ARG A 410 5.71 10.01 -43.16
C ARG A 410 5.42 8.71 -43.92
N GLU A 411 6.33 7.74 -43.86
CA GLU A 411 6.14 6.40 -44.42
C GLU A 411 5.42 5.47 -43.42
N LEU A 412 5.10 5.97 -42.23
CA LEU A 412 4.44 5.21 -41.18
C LEU A 412 2.94 5.55 -41.13
N GLU A 413 2.12 4.51 -41.03
CA GLU A 413 0.70 4.60 -40.69
C GLU A 413 0.40 3.67 -39.52
N ALA A 414 -0.60 4.03 -38.72
CA ALA A 414 -1.11 3.22 -37.63
C ALA A 414 -2.49 2.66 -37.98
N VAL A 415 -2.70 1.38 -37.71
CA VAL A 415 -4.01 0.74 -37.77
C VAL A 415 -4.27 0.14 -36.40
N ALA A 416 -5.38 0.54 -35.78
CA ALA A 416 -5.74 0.10 -34.46
C ALA A 416 -7.00 -0.77 -34.52
N GLU A 417 -6.94 -1.90 -33.81
CA GLU A 417 -8.04 -2.84 -33.70
C GLU A 417 -8.37 -3.03 -32.21
N TYR A 418 -9.63 -2.87 -31.82
CA TYR A 418 -10.04 -3.11 -30.44
C TYR A 418 -9.97 -4.61 -30.13
N GLN A 419 -9.22 -4.97 -29.10
CA GLN A 419 -9.07 -6.33 -28.59
C GLN A 419 -9.66 -6.39 -27.17
N PRO A 420 -10.84 -7.01 -26.98
CA PRO A 420 -11.46 -7.13 -25.66
C PRO A 420 -10.55 -7.81 -24.63
N GLU A 421 -9.73 -8.77 -25.06
CA GLU A 421 -8.80 -9.50 -24.18
C GLU A 421 -7.69 -8.60 -23.64
N LEU A 422 -7.28 -7.58 -24.40
CA LEU A 422 -6.31 -6.58 -23.98
C LEU A 422 -6.95 -5.44 -23.18
N GLN A 423 -8.29 -5.39 -23.12
CA GLN A 423 -9.04 -4.23 -22.65
C GLN A 423 -8.52 -2.94 -23.27
N GLY A 424 -8.30 -2.96 -24.59
CA GLY A 424 -7.52 -1.95 -25.29
C GLY A 424 -7.50 -2.14 -26.80
N TYR A 425 -6.75 -1.28 -27.49
CA TYR A 425 -6.50 -1.37 -28.92
C TYR A 425 -5.12 -2.03 -29.17
N ASP A 426 -5.05 -3.03 -30.04
CA ASP A 426 -3.79 -3.45 -30.64
C ASP A 426 -3.46 -2.49 -31.78
N VAL A 427 -2.38 -1.71 -31.62
CA VAL A 427 -1.95 -0.69 -32.58
C VAL A 427 -0.82 -1.24 -33.42
N ALA A 428 -1.10 -1.54 -34.68
CA ALA A 428 -0.13 -1.97 -35.66
C ALA A 428 0.47 -0.77 -36.41
N LEU A 429 1.77 -0.58 -36.28
CA LEU A 429 2.54 0.39 -37.06
C LEU A 429 2.99 -0.27 -38.37
N ARG A 430 2.63 0.33 -39.51
CA ARG A 430 2.85 -0.24 -40.85
C ARG A 430 3.53 0.73 -41.78
N ARG A 431 4.27 0.22 -42.78
CA ARG A 431 4.72 1.03 -43.91
C ARG A 431 3.54 1.39 -44.81
N SER A 432 3.32 2.67 -45.09
CA SER A 432 2.16 3.16 -45.83
C SER A 432 2.04 2.55 -47.24
N GLN A 433 3.18 2.30 -47.92
CA GLN A 433 3.20 1.78 -49.29
C GLN A 433 3.05 0.26 -49.36
N SER A 434 3.81 -0.49 -48.54
CA SER A 434 3.83 -1.96 -48.58
C SER A 434 2.76 -2.60 -47.69
N LYS A 435 2.16 -1.84 -46.78
CA LYS A 435 1.27 -2.32 -45.70
C LYS A 435 1.92 -3.33 -44.76
N GLU A 436 3.24 -3.47 -44.83
CA GLU A 436 4.03 -4.34 -43.97
C GLU A 436 3.98 -3.83 -42.52
N ILE A 437 3.68 -4.72 -41.58
CA ILE A 437 3.68 -4.42 -40.14
C ILE A 437 5.12 -4.39 -39.65
N ILE A 438 5.55 -3.25 -39.13
CA ILE A 438 6.90 -3.05 -38.58
C ILE A 438 6.91 -3.42 -37.10
N ALA A 439 5.87 -2.99 -36.37
CA ALA A 439 5.76 -3.20 -34.94
C ALA A 439 4.30 -3.16 -34.48
N ARG A 440 4.04 -3.69 -33.29
CA ARG A 440 2.74 -3.61 -32.59
C ARG A 440 2.93 -3.11 -31.18
N THR A 441 1.95 -2.39 -30.67
CA THR A 441 1.88 -2.01 -29.25
C THR A 441 0.42 -1.94 -28.80
N PRO A 442 0.09 -2.40 -27.59
CA PRO A 442 -1.22 -2.16 -27.03
C PRO A 442 -1.39 -0.69 -26.65
N TRP A 443 -2.64 -0.23 -26.69
CA TRP A 443 -3.13 1.03 -26.16
C TRP A 443 -4.30 0.74 -25.22
N LEU A 444 -4.04 0.82 -23.92
CA LEU A 444 -4.91 0.28 -22.88
C LEU A 444 -6.03 1.27 -22.52
N VAL A 445 -7.22 0.76 -22.24
CA VAL A 445 -8.33 1.56 -21.68
C VAL A 445 -8.05 1.84 -20.20
N VAL A 446 -8.39 3.04 -19.74
CA VAL A 446 -8.32 3.39 -18.31
C VAL A 446 -9.33 2.53 -17.53
N PRO A 447 -8.90 1.78 -16.49
CA PRO A 447 -9.82 1.00 -15.68
C PRO A 447 -10.76 1.91 -14.90
N ASP A 448 -12.05 1.57 -14.90
CA ASP A 448 -13.11 2.35 -14.24
C ASP A 448 -14.27 1.44 -13.82
N VAL A 449 -15.22 1.94 -13.02
CA VAL A 449 -16.53 1.30 -12.80
C VAL A 449 -17.40 1.31 -14.05
N ALA A 450 -17.11 2.20 -15.00
CA ALA A 450 -17.73 2.27 -16.31
C ALA A 450 -16.69 2.71 -17.36
N SER A 451 -15.81 1.78 -17.77
CA SER A 451 -14.73 2.05 -18.72
C SER A 451 -15.24 2.65 -20.04
N ASP A 452 -14.55 3.69 -20.52
CA ASP A 452 -14.94 4.43 -21.71
C ASP A 452 -13.99 4.14 -22.89
N ARG A 453 -14.43 3.22 -23.77
CA ARG A 453 -13.71 2.90 -25.00
C ARG A 453 -13.60 4.10 -25.94
N GLN A 454 -14.62 4.96 -26.00
CA GLN A 454 -14.63 6.10 -26.90
C GLN A 454 -13.61 7.15 -26.47
N ALA A 455 -13.51 7.41 -25.16
CA ALA A 455 -12.47 8.28 -24.61
C ALA A 455 -11.06 7.70 -24.86
N CYS A 456 -10.89 6.39 -24.73
CA CYS A 456 -9.63 5.70 -25.05
C CYS A 456 -9.23 5.86 -26.53
N TRP A 457 -10.20 5.70 -27.45
CA TRP A 457 -9.99 5.95 -28.88
C TRP A 457 -9.59 7.39 -29.15
N GLN A 458 -10.26 8.36 -28.53
CA GLN A 458 -9.94 9.77 -28.70
C GLN A 458 -8.53 10.11 -28.20
N ASP A 459 -8.11 9.59 -27.04
CA ASP A 459 -6.74 9.76 -26.51
C ASP A 459 -5.69 9.18 -27.47
N LEU A 460 -5.97 8.04 -28.12
CA LEU A 460 -5.11 7.46 -29.15
C LEU A 460 -5.04 8.34 -30.41
N VAL A 461 -6.19 8.83 -30.88
CA VAL A 461 -6.29 9.73 -32.05
C VAL A 461 -5.46 10.99 -31.80
N ASP A 462 -5.64 11.63 -30.65
CA ASP A 462 -4.94 12.87 -30.30
C ASP A 462 -3.42 12.62 -30.24
N CYS A 463 -2.99 11.53 -29.60
CA CYS A 463 -1.58 11.16 -29.51
C CYS A 463 -0.94 10.89 -30.89
N MET A 464 -1.64 10.19 -31.79
CA MET A 464 -1.14 9.92 -33.14
C MET A 464 -1.08 11.18 -34.00
N GLN A 465 -2.06 12.08 -33.84
CA GLN A 465 -2.07 13.38 -34.51
C GLN A 465 -0.88 14.25 -34.07
N GLU A 466 -0.59 14.32 -32.77
CA GLU A 466 0.59 15.01 -32.23
C GLU A 466 1.90 14.44 -32.80
N ALA A 467 1.97 13.12 -33.01
CA ALA A 467 3.11 12.44 -33.62
C ALA A 467 3.17 12.59 -35.16
N GLY A 468 2.14 13.15 -35.80
CA GLY A 468 2.03 13.28 -37.25
C GLY A 468 1.86 11.94 -37.99
N ILE A 469 1.33 10.91 -37.31
CA ILE A 469 1.12 9.57 -37.86
C ILE A 469 -0.37 9.41 -38.19
N ALA A 470 -0.68 9.00 -39.42
CA ALA A 470 -2.06 8.73 -39.82
C ALA A 470 -2.59 7.49 -39.08
N LEU A 471 -3.76 7.60 -38.47
CA LEU A 471 -4.42 6.52 -37.74
C LEU A 471 -5.74 6.13 -38.43
N SER A 472 -6.00 4.82 -38.55
CA SER A 472 -7.32 4.31 -38.90
C SER A 472 -7.78 3.21 -37.93
N GLU A 473 -9.08 3.19 -37.66
CA GLU A 473 -9.70 2.11 -36.88
C GLU A 473 -10.08 0.96 -37.81
N GLN A 474 -9.63 -0.24 -37.48
CA GLN A 474 -10.07 -1.46 -38.13
C GLN A 474 -11.22 -2.04 -37.31
N GLN A 475 -12.45 -1.94 -37.82
CA GLN A 475 -13.58 -2.62 -37.21
C GLN A 475 -13.43 -4.13 -37.37
N THR A 476 -13.48 -4.85 -36.25
CA THR A 476 -13.55 -6.31 -36.23
C THR A 476 -14.77 -6.72 -37.05
N ARG A 477 -14.57 -7.51 -38.11
CA ARG A 477 -15.69 -8.17 -38.80
C ARG A 477 -16.16 -9.27 -37.85
N TRP A 478 -17.23 -9.01 -37.12
CA TRP A 478 -17.92 -10.04 -36.33
C TRP A 478 -18.37 -11.14 -37.31
N HIS A 479 -17.83 -12.34 -37.15
CA HIS A 479 -18.18 -13.53 -37.93
C HIS A 479 -19.38 -14.24 -37.32
#